data_AF-A0A938KFY4-F1
#
_entry.id   AF-A0A938KFY4-F1
#
_cell.length_a   1.000
_cell.length_b   1.000
_cell.length_c   1.000
_cell.angle_alpha   90.00
_cell.angle_beta   90.00
_cell.angle_gamma   90.00
#
_symmetry.space_group_name_H-M   'P 1'
#
loop_
_entity.id
_entity.type
_entity.pdbx_description
1 polymer ?
#
loop_
_entity_poly.entity_id
_entity_poly.type
_entity_poly.pdbx_seq_one_letter_code
_entity_poly.pdbx_strand_id
1 'polypeptide(L)'
;MPVERASRPAVTDGHKASRTATRETETASSIANRQSEIANPDKYIPKTLAKELHNRGRLPADECVRLSLTLTSALGHLHRHGLIHRDIKPSNISFRQSRPHSANKPGG
;
A
#
# COMPACT_ATOMS: atom_id res chain seq x y z
N MET A 1 50.19 -63.43 23.67
CA MET A 1 49.91 -64.31 24.83
C MET A 1 50.62 -63.70 26.04
N PRO A 2 50.00 -63.45 27.21
CA PRO A 2 48.60 -63.70 27.63
C PRO A 2 47.86 -62.41 28.15
N VAL A 3 46.54 -62.30 27.91
CA VAL A 3 45.37 -62.36 28.86
C VAL A 3 45.19 -61.12 29.76
N GLU A 4 44.20 -60.25 29.56
CA GLU A 4 42.74 -60.39 29.83
C GLU A 4 42.36 -60.39 31.32
N ARG A 5 41.73 -59.28 31.76
CA ARG A 5 40.47 -59.22 32.54
C ARG A 5 40.10 -57.74 32.72
N ALA A 6 39.18 -57.13 31.97
CA ALA A 6 37.75 -57.38 31.88
C ALA A 6 37.04 -57.30 33.24
N SER A 7 36.47 -56.13 33.55
CA SER A 7 35.22 -56.00 34.29
C SER A 7 34.38 -54.93 33.61
N ARG A 8 33.38 -55.40 32.86
CA ARG A 8 32.19 -54.64 32.41
C ARG A 8 31.05 -54.91 33.43
N PRO A 9 29.77 -54.53 33.17
CA PRO A 9 29.16 -53.19 33.29
C PRO A 9 27.80 -53.25 34.05
N ALA A 10 27.14 -52.11 34.30
CA ALA A 10 25.68 -52.02 34.43
C ALA A 10 25.27 -50.56 34.21
N VAL A 11 24.74 -50.16 33.05
CA VAL A 11 23.37 -50.35 32.55
C VAL A 11 22.32 -49.76 33.49
N THR A 12 21.77 -48.62 33.09
CA THR A 12 20.33 -48.39 32.92
C THR A 12 20.20 -47.43 31.73
N ASP A 13 19.77 -47.91 30.57
CA ASP A 13 18.40 -47.75 30.03
C ASP A 13 18.03 -46.27 29.80
N GLY A 14 17.67 -45.80 28.61
CA GLY A 14 17.43 -46.46 27.34
C GLY A 14 16.82 -45.45 26.35
N HIS A 15 16.79 -45.83 25.07
CA HIS A 15 15.90 -45.33 24.01
C HIS A 15 16.10 -43.86 23.56
N LYS A 16 16.87 -43.57 22.51
CA LYS A 16 16.65 -43.83 21.06
C LYS A 16 15.51 -42.98 20.46
N ALA A 17 15.89 -41.99 19.64
CA ALA A 17 15.27 -41.53 18.39
C ALA A 17 15.55 -40.02 18.23
N SER A 18 16.46 -39.64 17.35
CA SER A 18 16.18 -39.31 15.95
C SER A 18 15.47 -37.97 15.74
N ARG A 19 16.24 -37.04 15.16
CA ARG A 19 15.85 -36.17 14.04
C ARG A 19 14.69 -35.19 14.27
N THR A 20 15.04 -33.91 14.26
CA THR A 20 14.40 -32.79 13.51
C THR A 20 15.15 -31.53 13.96
N ALA A 21 15.90 -30.79 13.12
CA ALA A 21 15.55 -30.10 11.87
C ALA A 21 14.39 -29.11 12.06
N THR A 22 14.73 -27.88 12.41
CA THR A 22 13.95 -26.63 12.22
C THR A 22 14.94 -25.50 12.54
N ARG A 23 15.82 -25.06 11.64
CA ARG A 23 15.53 -24.16 10.51
C ARG A 23 14.29 -23.31 10.81
N GLU A 24 14.54 -22.22 11.51
CA GLU A 24 13.64 -21.09 11.68
C GLU A 24 13.21 -20.60 10.30
N THR A 25 12.08 -21.14 9.81
CA THR A 25 11.38 -20.58 8.68
C THR A 25 10.60 -19.38 9.20
N GLU A 26 11.25 -18.23 9.22
CA GLU A 26 10.53 -16.96 9.23
C GLU A 26 9.56 -16.99 8.06
N THR A 27 8.29 -17.05 8.41
CA THR A 27 7.19 -17.37 7.54
C THR A 27 7.04 -16.31 6.45
N ALA A 28 7.18 -16.74 5.19
CA ALA A 28 6.89 -15.98 3.97
C ALA A 28 5.47 -15.35 3.95
N SER A 29 4.61 -15.74 4.90
CA SER A 29 3.25 -15.22 5.10
C SER A 29 3.21 -13.77 5.58
N SER A 30 4.23 -13.29 6.30
CA SER A 30 4.24 -11.91 6.85
C SER A 30 4.65 -10.85 5.81
N ILE A 31 5.37 -11.24 4.75
CA ILE A 31 5.69 -10.35 3.62
C ILE A 31 4.50 -10.24 2.64
N ALA A 32 3.66 -11.28 2.53
CA ALA A 32 2.50 -11.30 1.65
C ALA A 32 1.40 -10.29 2.04
N ASN A 33 1.34 -9.87 3.30
CA ASN A 33 0.29 -8.97 3.79
C ASN A 33 0.57 -7.47 3.53
N ARG A 34 1.69 -7.13 2.86
CA ARG A 34 1.99 -5.77 2.37
C ARG A 34 1.63 -5.59 0.90
N GLN A 35 1.08 -6.60 0.24
CA GLN A 35 0.61 -6.48 -1.12
C GLN A 35 -0.70 -5.69 -1.09
N SER A 36 -0.54 -4.36 -1.11
CA SER A 36 -1.46 -3.36 -1.61
C SER A 36 -2.85 -3.91 -1.94
N GLU A 37 -3.85 -3.48 -1.17
CA GLU A 37 -5.23 -3.42 -1.64
C GLU A 37 -5.26 -2.59 -2.93
N ILE A 38 -4.92 -3.20 -4.06
CA ILE A 38 -5.12 -2.64 -5.38
C ILE A 38 -6.64 -2.66 -5.51
N ALA A 39 -7.26 -1.53 -5.16
CA ALA A 39 -8.69 -1.33 -5.33
C ALA A 39 -9.04 -1.81 -6.73
N ASN A 40 -9.97 -2.77 -6.81
CA ASN A 40 -10.33 -3.41 -8.08
C ASN A 40 -10.56 -2.30 -9.13
N PRO A 41 -9.71 -2.21 -10.18
CA PRO A 41 -9.78 -1.12 -11.16
C PRO A 41 -11.16 -0.99 -11.79
N ASP A 42 -11.85 -2.12 -11.95
CA ASP A 42 -13.18 -2.21 -12.55
C ASP A 42 -14.29 -1.60 -11.68
N LYS A 43 -14.02 -1.32 -10.41
CA LYS A 43 -15.00 -0.75 -9.46
C LYS A 43 -14.76 0.73 -9.16
N TYR A 44 -13.66 1.32 -9.62
CA TYR A 44 -13.37 2.72 -9.33
C TYR A 44 -14.18 3.66 -10.24
N ILE A 45 -15.14 4.37 -9.66
CA ILE A 45 -15.87 5.43 -10.35
C ILE A 45 -15.29 6.78 -9.93
N PRO A 46 -14.54 7.48 -10.80
CA PRO A 46 -13.97 8.77 -10.45
C PRO A 46 -15.06 9.81 -10.21
N LYS A 47 -14.87 10.65 -9.19
CA LYS A 47 -15.69 11.85 -9.00
C LYS A 47 -15.16 12.94 -9.93
N THR A 48 -15.83 13.15 -11.07
CA THR A 48 -15.44 14.14 -12.09
C THR A 48 -16.25 15.42 -12.00
N LEU A 49 -15.72 16.52 -12.55
CA LEU A 49 -16.43 17.80 -12.66
C LEU A 49 -17.68 17.68 -13.53
N ALA A 50 -17.64 16.86 -14.59
CA ALA A 50 -18.84 16.57 -15.39
C ALA A 50 -19.96 15.93 -14.56
N LYS A 51 -19.63 14.97 -13.69
CA LYS A 51 -20.61 14.31 -12.82
C LYS A 51 -21.17 15.27 -11.78
N GLU A 52 -20.31 16.13 -11.24
CA GLU A 52 -20.74 17.20 -10.32
C GLU A 52 -21.70 18.18 -11.00
N LEU A 53 -21.39 18.64 -12.21
CA LEU A 53 -22.24 19.52 -13.01
C LEU A 53 -23.57 18.84 -13.40
N HIS A 54 -23.55 17.56 -13.72
CA HIS A 54 -24.78 16.81 -14.01
C HIS A 54 -25.69 16.72 -12.77
N ASN A 55 -25.11 16.46 -11.59
CA ASN A 55 -25.86 16.28 -10.35
C ASN A 55 -26.40 17.59 -9.77
N ARG A 56 -25.62 18.68 -9.83
CA ARG A 56 -25.95 19.97 -9.21
C ARG A 56 -26.45 21.02 -10.20
N GLY A 57 -26.25 20.82 -11.50
CA GLY A 57 -26.46 21.84 -12.51
C GLY A 57 -25.33 22.86 -12.51
N ARG A 58 -25.68 24.14 -12.46
CA ARG A 58 -24.71 25.25 -12.53
C ARG A 58 -23.99 25.43 -11.20
N LEU A 59 -22.68 25.64 -11.25
CA LEU A 59 -21.89 25.97 -10.07
C LEU A 59 -21.99 27.48 -9.76
N PRO A 60 -22.00 27.85 -8.48
CA PRO A 60 -21.82 29.23 -8.03
C PRO A 60 -20.52 29.84 -8.57
N ALA A 61 -20.52 31.16 -8.80
CA ALA A 61 -19.39 31.87 -9.39
C ALA A 61 -18.11 31.76 -8.54
N ASP A 62 -18.24 31.80 -7.22
CA ASP A 62 -17.13 31.66 -6.28
C ASP A 62 -16.48 30.26 -6.38
N GLU A 63 -17.27 29.22 -6.59
CA GLU A 63 -16.77 27.85 -6.77
C GLU A 63 -16.05 27.71 -8.11
N CYS A 64 -16.60 28.29 -9.18
CA CYS A 64 -15.93 28.36 -10.48
C CYS A 64 -14.54 29.00 -10.35
N VAL A 65 -14.43 30.14 -9.66
CA VAL A 65 -13.14 30.83 -9.46
C VAL A 65 -12.14 29.95 -8.71
N ARG A 66 -12.56 29.28 -7.61
CA ARG A 66 -11.68 28.37 -6.86
C ARG A 66 -11.19 27.19 -7.71
N LEU A 67 -12.09 26.60 -8.49
CA LEU A 67 -11.76 25.51 -9.40
C LEU A 67 -10.80 25.97 -10.49
N SER A 68 -11.07 27.12 -11.11
CA SER A 68 -10.22 27.72 -12.14
C SER A 68 -8.81 27.96 -11.61
N LEU A 69 -8.65 28.53 -10.41
CA LEU A 69 -7.33 28.77 -9.81
C LEU A 69 -6.52 27.46 -9.66
N THR A 70 -7.17 26.40 -9.18
CA THR A 70 -6.55 25.08 -9.02
C THR A 70 -6.16 24.49 -10.38
N LEU A 71 -7.06 24.56 -11.35
CA LEU A 71 -6.83 24.06 -12.71
C LEU A 71 -5.69 24.80 -13.42
N THR A 72 -5.66 26.14 -13.34
CA THR A 72 -4.60 26.94 -13.95
C THR A 72 -3.24 26.67 -13.32
N SER A 73 -3.20 26.40 -12.02
CA SER A 73 -1.96 26.01 -11.35
C SER A 73 -1.43 24.66 -11.85
N ALA A 74 -2.32 23.66 -11.96
CA ALA A 74 -1.98 22.34 -12.49
C ALA A 74 -1.54 22.38 -13.96
N LEU A 75 -2.25 23.14 -14.79
CA LEU A 75 -1.89 23.37 -16.20
C LEU A 75 -0.54 24.08 -16.31
N GLY A 76 -0.31 25.12 -15.50
CA GLY A 76 0.97 25.81 -15.45
C GLY A 76 2.11 24.87 -15.08
N HIS A 77 1.87 23.93 -14.16
CA HIS A 77 2.84 22.88 -13.84
C HIS A 77 3.12 21.96 -15.03
N LEU A 78 2.09 21.47 -15.74
CA LEU A 78 2.27 20.64 -16.94
C LEU A 78 3.07 21.38 -18.02
N HIS A 79 2.70 22.63 -18.31
CA HIS A 79 3.35 23.43 -19.35
C HIS A 79 4.83 23.70 -19.05
N ARG A 80 5.20 23.92 -17.77
CA ARG A 80 6.61 24.05 -17.36
C ARG A 80 7.46 22.80 -17.63
N HIS A 81 6.82 21.64 -17.74
CA HIS A 81 7.48 20.38 -18.10
C HIS A 81 7.32 20.03 -19.59
N GLY A 82 6.89 20.98 -20.43
CA GLY A 82 6.68 20.76 -21.86
C GLY A 82 5.48 19.86 -22.18
N LEU A 83 4.61 19.58 -21.21
CA LEU A 83 3.43 18.73 -21.39
C LEU A 83 2.19 19.58 -21.68
N ILE A 84 1.46 19.24 -22.74
CA ILE A 84 0.16 19.85 -23.06
C ILE A 84 -0.93 18.81 -22.78
N HIS A 85 -1.94 19.16 -21.99
CA HIS A 85 -3.02 18.23 -21.63
C HIS A 85 -3.88 17.81 -22.84
N ARG A 86 -4.08 18.72 -23.81
CA ARG A 86 -4.84 18.54 -25.08
C ARG A 86 -6.33 18.21 -24.99
N ASP A 87 -6.81 17.66 -23.88
CA ASP A 87 -8.21 17.26 -23.69
C ASP A 87 -8.78 17.83 -22.39
N ILE A 88 -8.86 19.16 -22.32
CA ILE A 88 -9.42 19.88 -21.16
C ILE A 88 -10.93 19.94 -21.31
N LYS A 89 -11.61 19.07 -20.57
CA LYS A 89 -13.07 19.02 -20.46
C LYS A 89 -13.50 18.54 -19.07
N PRO A 90 -14.73 18.87 -18.61
CA PRO A 90 -15.17 18.51 -17.26
C PRO A 90 -15.10 17.01 -16.92
N SER A 91 -15.21 16.12 -17.90
CA SER A 91 -15.11 14.66 -17.68
C SER A 91 -13.70 14.18 -17.38
N ASN A 92 -12.66 14.95 -17.71
CA ASN A 92 -11.26 14.64 -17.42
C ASN A 92 -10.74 15.32 -16.14
N ILE A 93 -11.56 16.13 -15.49
CA ILE A 93 -11.19 16.83 -14.25
C ILE A 93 -11.76 16.03 -13.09
N SER A 94 -10.89 15.44 -12.26
CA SER A 94 -11.29 14.61 -11.11
C SER A 94 -10.97 15.30 -9.78
N PHE A 95 -11.89 15.19 -8.82
CA PHE A 95 -11.67 15.66 -7.46
C PHE A 95 -10.76 14.68 -6.72
N ARG A 96 -9.68 15.19 -6.13
CA ARG A 96 -8.84 14.39 -5.23
C ARG A 96 -9.45 14.44 -3.84
N GLN A 97 -9.70 13.27 -3.25
CA GLN A 97 -9.95 13.19 -1.81
C GLN A 97 -8.65 13.54 -1.09
N SER A 98 -8.60 14.68 -0.42
CA SER A 98 -7.56 14.95 0.56
C SER A 98 -7.78 13.96 1.70
N ARG A 99 -6.98 12.88 1.76
CA ARG A 99 -6.86 12.15 3.02
C ARG A 99 -6.33 13.15 4.05
N PRO A 100 -6.95 13.28 5.24
CA PRO A 100 -6.39 14.11 6.28
C PRO A 100 -4.98 13.60 6.56
N HIS A 101 -3.97 14.38 6.21
CA HIS A 101 -2.63 14.13 6.70
C HIS A 101 -2.71 14.38 8.20
N SER A 102 -2.73 13.31 8.98
CA SER A 102 -2.74 13.40 10.44
C SER A 102 -1.48 14.16 10.85
N ALA A 103 -1.62 15.48 11.02
CA ALA A 103 -0.58 16.32 11.55
C ALA A 103 -0.43 15.91 13.02
N ASN A 104 0.59 15.08 13.27
CA ASN A 104 1.02 14.75 14.61
C ASN A 104 1.26 16.07 15.37
N LYS A 105 0.46 16.34 16.40
CA LYS A 105 0.69 17.47 17.30
C LYS A 105 2.05 17.24 17.98
N PRO A 106 2.97 18.21 18.02
CA PRO A 106 4.10 18.12 18.92
C PRO A 106 3.57 18.18 20.35
N GLY A 107 4.08 17.29 21.19
CA GLY A 107 3.66 17.13 22.59
C GLY A 107 3.79 18.40 23.41
N GLY A 108 2.88 18.52 24.37
CA GLY A 108 2.99 19.38 25.54
C GLY A 108 2.72 18.53 26.77
#